data_AF-A0A392P8N6-F1
#
_entry.id   AF-A0A392P8N6-F1
#
_cell.length_a   1.000
_cell.length_b   1.000
_cell.length_c   1.000
_cell.angle_alpha   90.00
_cell.angle_beta   90.00
_cell.angle_gamma   90.00
#
_symmetry.space_group_name_H-M   'P 1'
#
loop_
_entity.id
_entity.type
_entity.pdbx_description
1 polymer ?
#
loop_
_entity_poly.entity_id
_entity_poly.type
_entity_poly.pdbx_seq_one_letter_code
_entity_poly.pdbx_strand_id
1 'polypeptide(L)'
;ANNVAGSVIGKKGSIVRTFEIETGASIIFAPPISHFEERIVTISAFENLESSNSPAQDAVILVFARIVEDHIRNGFHPASTADSPVTARLLIAPSTVNLLTGNEGEVISELREVSGADIQLLLGEPIPDVTSENDVVVQ
;
A
#
# COMPACT_ATOMS: atom_id res chain seq x y z
N ALA A 1 -7.60 6.17 14.56
CA ALA A 1 -6.38 6.86 14.06
C ALA A 1 -6.65 7.47 12.68
N ASN A 2 -5.96 8.55 12.29
CA ASN A 2 -5.96 9.14 10.93
C ASN A 2 -4.68 9.99 10.69
N ASN A 3 -3.72 9.85 11.60
CA ASN A 3 -2.49 10.63 11.69
C ASN A 3 -1.52 10.27 10.54
N VAL A 4 -1.44 8.99 10.17
CA VAL A 4 -0.56 8.52 9.10
C VAL A 4 -0.95 9.13 7.75
N ALA A 5 -2.24 9.08 7.39
CA ALA A 5 -2.72 9.72 6.15
C ALA A 5 -2.44 11.23 6.14
N GLY A 6 -2.63 11.92 7.27
CA GLY A 6 -2.25 13.33 7.40
C GLY A 6 -0.75 13.58 7.21
N SER A 7 0.09 12.65 7.63
CA SER A 7 1.55 12.69 7.48
C SER A 7 2.01 12.55 6.03
N VAL A 8 1.30 11.73 5.25
CA VAL A 8 1.55 11.55 3.81
C VAL A 8 0.97 12.70 2.98
N ILE A 9 -0.23 13.17 3.30
CA ILE A 9 -0.83 14.33 2.62
C ILE A 9 0.02 15.59 2.86
N GLY A 10 0.48 15.80 4.10
CA GLY A 10 1.25 16.97 4.49
C GLY A 10 0.39 18.23 4.62
N LYS A 11 1.00 19.29 5.15
CA LYS A 11 0.31 20.55 5.42
C LYS A 11 -0.18 21.17 4.10
N LYS A 12 -1.50 21.36 3.98
CA LYS A 12 -2.15 21.83 2.73
C LYS A 12 -1.87 20.93 1.51
N GLY A 13 -1.63 19.64 1.72
CA GLY A 13 -1.35 18.71 0.62
C GLY A 13 0.05 18.81 0.03
N SER A 14 1.00 19.45 0.74
CA SER A 14 2.32 19.75 0.17
C SER A 14 3.11 18.50 -0.20
N ILE A 15 3.05 17.44 0.62
CA ILE A 15 3.87 16.24 0.44
C ILE A 15 3.29 15.39 -0.69
N VAL A 16 1.99 15.10 -0.66
CA VAL A 16 1.33 14.35 -1.74
C VAL A 16 1.53 15.04 -3.09
N ARG A 17 1.42 16.37 -3.15
CA ARG A 17 1.66 17.13 -4.38
C ARG A 17 3.10 17.01 -4.87
N THR A 18 4.07 16.97 -3.96
CA THR A 18 5.47 16.71 -4.34
C THR A 18 5.61 15.32 -4.96
N PHE A 19 5.02 14.29 -4.36
CA PHE A 19 5.07 12.93 -4.91
C PHE A 19 4.40 12.84 -6.28
N GLU A 20 3.25 13.50 -6.48
CA GLU A 20 2.58 13.57 -7.78
C GLU A 20 3.45 14.27 -8.84
N ILE A 21 4.17 15.34 -8.47
CA ILE A 21 5.09 16.05 -9.38
C ILE A 21 6.32 15.20 -9.72
N GLU A 22 6.90 14.53 -8.74
CA GLU A 22 8.12 13.73 -8.90
C GLU A 22 7.88 12.48 -9.74
N THR A 23 6.73 11.85 -9.56
CA THR A 23 6.41 10.57 -10.21
C THR A 23 5.55 10.72 -11.45
N GLY A 24 4.74 11.78 -11.54
CA GLY A 24 3.71 11.92 -12.57
C GLY A 24 2.44 11.10 -12.30
N ALA A 25 2.35 10.44 -11.13
CA ALA A 25 1.15 9.73 -10.72
C ALA A 25 0.11 10.67 -10.08
N SER A 26 -1.14 10.23 -10.08
CA SER A 26 -2.25 10.80 -9.31
C SER A 26 -2.41 10.02 -8.00
N ILE A 27 -2.48 10.71 -6.87
CA ILE A 27 -2.57 10.09 -5.54
C ILE A 27 -3.81 10.63 -4.80
N ILE A 28 -4.85 9.81 -4.71
CA ILE A 28 -6.15 10.21 -4.17
C ILE A 28 -6.43 9.46 -2.86
N PHE A 29 -6.69 10.20 -1.79
CA PHE A 29 -7.09 9.63 -0.50
C PHE A 29 -8.61 9.65 -0.36
N ALA A 30 -9.23 8.48 -0.18
CA ALA A 30 -10.65 8.38 0.12
C ALA A 30 -10.97 9.09 1.45
N PRO A 31 -12.19 9.64 1.64
CA PRO A 31 -12.61 10.17 2.93
C PRO A 31 -12.43 9.14 4.05
N PRO A 32 -12.22 9.56 5.31
CA PRO A 32 -12.19 8.64 6.44
C PRO A 32 -13.52 7.90 6.54
N ILE A 33 -13.48 6.59 6.81
CA ILE A 33 -14.67 5.75 6.90
C ILE A 33 -14.92 5.44 8.36
N SER A 34 -16.15 5.68 8.83
CA SER A 34 -16.52 5.41 10.22
C SER A 34 -16.23 3.97 10.59
N HIS A 35 -15.65 3.75 11.78
CA HIS A 35 -15.25 2.43 12.30
C HIS A 35 -14.02 1.78 11.65
N PHE A 36 -13.42 2.38 10.62
CA PHE A 36 -12.15 1.93 10.05
C PHE A 36 -11.02 2.88 10.44
N GLU A 37 -9.91 2.35 10.93
CA GLU A 37 -8.72 3.15 11.25
C GLU A 37 -7.86 3.45 10.01
N GLU A 38 -8.04 2.68 8.95
CA GLU A 38 -7.30 2.77 7.70
C GLU A 38 -8.02 3.68 6.69
N ARG A 39 -7.25 4.18 5.73
CA ARG A 39 -7.77 4.96 4.60
C ARG A 39 -7.25 4.39 3.29
N ILE A 40 -8.15 4.28 2.32
CA ILE A 40 -7.81 3.87 0.97
C ILE A 40 -7.07 5.00 0.28
N VAL A 41 -5.92 4.66 -0.32
CA VAL A 41 -5.16 5.52 -1.21
C VAL A 41 -5.20 4.89 -2.60
N THR A 42 -5.74 5.62 -3.56
CA THR A 42 -5.76 5.21 -4.97
C THR A 42 -4.62 5.92 -5.68
N ILE A 43 -3.70 5.13 -6.25
CA ILE A 43 -2.56 5.62 -7.02
C ILE A 43 -2.74 5.15 -8.46
N SER A 44 -2.70 6.08 -9.41
CA SER A 44 -2.85 5.77 -10.83
C SER A 44 -1.95 6.67 -11.67
N ALA A 45 -1.49 6.16 -12.81
CA ALA A 45 -0.67 6.91 -13.75
C ALA A 45 -0.80 6.35 -15.16
N PHE A 46 -0.38 7.13 -16.16
CA PHE A 46 -0.12 6.59 -17.48
C PHE A 46 1.20 5.82 -17.49
N GLU A 47 1.19 4.65 -18.10
CA GLU A 47 2.37 3.80 -18.17
C GLU A 47 3.41 4.35 -19.15
N ASN A 48 4.68 4.23 -18.75
CA ASN A 48 5.82 4.50 -19.60
C ASN A 48 6.65 3.21 -19.73
N LEU A 49 6.60 2.57 -20.90
CA LEU A 49 7.29 1.30 -21.12
C LEU A 49 8.83 1.45 -21.21
N GLU A 50 9.35 2.67 -21.25
CA GLU A 50 10.78 2.94 -21.29
C GLU A 50 11.41 3.08 -19.89
N SER A 51 10.59 3.19 -18.83
CA SER A 51 11.08 3.29 -17.45
C SER A 51 11.19 1.91 -16.78
N SER A 52 12.17 1.75 -15.89
CA SER A 52 12.35 0.49 -15.15
C SER A 52 11.19 0.18 -14.21
N ASN A 53 10.60 1.21 -13.62
CA ASN A 53 9.37 1.15 -12.85
C ASN A 53 8.31 2.02 -13.52
N SER A 54 7.04 1.69 -13.32
CA SER A 54 5.97 2.59 -13.69
C SER A 54 5.90 3.80 -12.75
N PRO A 55 5.42 4.96 -13.23
CA PRO A 55 5.10 6.10 -12.38
C PRO A 55 4.25 5.76 -11.15
N ALA A 56 3.31 4.81 -11.29
CA ALA A 56 2.48 4.37 -10.17
C ALA A 56 3.28 3.57 -9.13
N GLN A 57 4.23 2.72 -9.58
CA GLN A 57 5.12 1.99 -8.67
C GLN A 57 6.02 2.95 -7.88
N ASP A 58 6.61 3.95 -8.56
CA ASP A 58 7.45 4.95 -7.89
C ASP A 58 6.64 5.74 -6.84
N ALA A 59 5.38 6.09 -7.14
CA ALA A 59 4.49 6.75 -6.20
C ALA A 59 4.11 5.87 -5.00
N VAL A 60 3.87 4.57 -5.21
CA VAL A 60 3.64 3.60 -4.12
C VAL A 60 4.83 3.56 -3.17
N ILE A 61 6.06 3.53 -3.71
CA ILE A 61 7.29 3.49 -2.92
C ILE A 61 7.42 4.77 -2.06
N LEU A 62 7.19 5.95 -2.63
CA LEU A 62 7.27 7.22 -1.89
C LEU A 62 6.22 7.31 -0.78
N VAL A 63 4.97 6.90 -1.07
CA VAL A 63 3.90 6.86 -0.08
C VAL A 63 4.25 5.91 1.06
N PHE A 64 4.72 4.70 0.76
CA PHE A 64 5.08 3.72 1.77
C PHE A 64 6.28 4.15 2.61
N ALA A 65 7.32 4.71 1.98
CA ALA A 65 8.47 5.27 2.69
C ALA A 65 8.03 6.36 3.69
N ARG A 66 7.11 7.22 3.28
CA ARG A 66 6.57 8.28 4.14
C ARG A 66 5.76 7.75 5.33
N ILE A 67 5.05 6.65 5.14
CA ILE A 67 4.36 5.93 6.23
C ILE A 67 5.39 5.41 7.24
N VAL A 68 6.43 4.73 6.77
CA VAL A 68 7.53 4.21 7.61
C VAL A 68 8.20 5.31 8.41
N GLU A 69 8.52 6.45 7.78
CA GLU A 69 9.08 7.62 8.47
C GLU A 69 8.16 8.13 9.60
N ASP A 70 6.85 8.14 9.39
CA ASP A 70 5.90 8.55 10.43
C ASP A 70 5.91 7.59 11.61
N HIS A 71 5.92 6.28 11.35
CA HIS A 71 6.06 5.27 12.39
C HIS A 71 7.35 5.47 13.19
N ILE A 72 8.49 5.68 12.52
CA ILE A 72 9.79 5.90 13.17
C ILE A 72 9.72 7.14 14.09
N ARG A 73 9.17 8.24 13.59
CA ARG A 73 9.01 9.48 14.38
C ARG A 73 8.11 9.29 15.59
N ASN A 74 7.14 8.39 15.51
CA ASN A 74 6.20 8.10 16.60
C ASN A 74 6.73 7.03 17.58
N GLY A 75 8.02 6.69 17.52
CA GLY A 75 8.69 5.81 18.48
C GLY A 75 8.86 4.36 18.01
N PHE A 76 8.55 4.06 16.74
CA PHE A 76 8.90 2.77 16.14
C PHE A 76 10.42 2.70 15.92
N HIS A 77 11.10 1.80 16.64
CA HIS A 77 12.53 1.57 16.48
C HIS A 77 12.76 0.25 15.72
N PRO A 78 13.18 0.29 14.44
CA PRO A 78 13.37 -0.92 13.63
C PRO A 78 14.47 -1.85 14.15
N ALA A 79 15.30 -1.39 15.09
CA ALA A 79 16.41 -2.14 15.65
C ALA A 79 16.11 -2.85 16.99
N SER A 80 14.96 -2.60 17.64
CA SER A 80 14.77 -3.00 19.05
C SER A 80 13.87 -4.20 19.30
N THR A 81 12.96 -4.62 18.41
CA THR A 81 12.08 -5.76 18.71
C THR A 81 11.47 -6.33 17.44
N ALA A 82 11.43 -7.67 17.36
CA ALA A 82 10.62 -8.46 16.43
C ALA A 82 9.10 -8.30 16.64
N ASP A 83 8.64 -7.25 17.33
CA ASP A 83 7.27 -7.13 17.87
C ASP A 83 6.32 -6.26 17.02
N SER A 84 6.75 -5.73 15.87
CA SER A 84 5.87 -4.97 14.95
C SER A 84 6.49 -4.83 13.55
N PRO A 85 6.31 -5.79 12.63
CA PRO A 85 6.70 -5.57 11.23
C PRO A 85 5.95 -4.36 10.64
N VAL A 86 6.56 -3.66 9.68
CA VAL A 86 5.83 -2.68 8.86
C VAL A 86 5.07 -3.46 7.80
N THR A 87 3.75 -3.35 7.83
CA THR A 87 2.86 -4.04 6.88
C THR A 87 2.37 -3.07 5.82
N ALA A 88 2.50 -3.46 4.54
CA ALA A 88 1.80 -2.81 3.45
C ALA A 88 0.51 -3.59 3.18
N ARG A 89 -0.60 -2.91 2.86
CA ARG A 89 -1.85 -3.58 2.47
C ARG A 89 -2.25 -3.11 1.08
N LEU A 90 -2.40 -4.05 0.15
CA LEU A 90 -2.78 -3.79 -1.23
C LEU A 90 -4.14 -4.41 -1.52
N LEU A 91 -5.04 -3.60 -2.08
CA LEU A 91 -6.31 -4.07 -2.61
C LEU A 91 -6.10 -4.62 -4.01
N ILE A 92 -6.48 -5.87 -4.23
CA ILE A 92 -6.40 -6.53 -5.53
C ILE A 92 -7.77 -7.00 -5.98
N ALA A 93 -7.97 -6.96 -7.30
CA ALA A 93 -9.15 -7.52 -7.91
C ALA A 93 -9.19 -9.05 -7.67
N PRO A 94 -10.37 -9.65 -7.46
CA PRO A 94 -10.51 -11.09 -7.22
C PRO A 94 -9.97 -11.96 -8.37
N SER A 95 -9.92 -11.44 -9.60
CA SER A 95 -9.26 -12.12 -10.73
C SER A 95 -7.76 -12.33 -10.51
N THR A 96 -7.10 -11.40 -9.80
CA THR A 96 -5.67 -11.43 -9.49
C THR A 96 -5.35 -12.44 -8.38
N VAL A 97 -6.31 -12.69 -7.49
CA VAL A 97 -6.18 -13.67 -6.40
C VAL A 97 -5.92 -15.07 -6.96
N ASN A 98 -6.64 -15.44 -8.02
CA ASN A 98 -6.46 -16.73 -8.69
C ASN A 98 -5.07 -16.86 -9.33
N LEU A 99 -4.52 -15.75 -9.85
CA LEU A 99 -3.17 -15.74 -10.41
C LEU A 99 -2.11 -15.89 -9.33
N LEU A 100 -2.26 -15.19 -8.20
CA LEU A 100 -1.34 -15.29 -7.06
C LEU A 100 -1.39 -16.67 -6.40
N THR A 101 -2.59 -17.27 -6.33
CA THR A 101 -2.76 -18.61 -5.74
C THR A 101 -2.27 -19.71 -6.69
N GLY A 102 -2.39 -19.53 -8.01
CA GLY A 102 -1.82 -20.43 -9.03
C GLY A 102 -2.18 -21.91 -8.85
N ASN A 103 -1.40 -22.79 -9.48
CA ASN A 103 -1.39 -24.20 -9.12
C ASN A 103 -0.51 -24.36 -7.87
N GLU A 104 -1.10 -24.82 -6.77
CA GLU A 104 -0.40 -25.14 -5.51
C GLU A 104 0.30 -23.97 -4.78
N GLY A 105 0.02 -22.70 -5.10
CA GLY A 105 0.62 -21.57 -4.37
C GLY A 105 2.06 -21.23 -4.78
N GLU A 106 2.52 -21.71 -5.94
CA GLU A 106 3.91 -21.52 -6.42
C GLU A 106 4.29 -20.04 -6.51
N VAL A 107 3.43 -19.19 -7.08
CA VAL A 107 3.71 -17.76 -7.28
C VAL A 107 3.91 -17.01 -5.96
N ILE A 108 3.02 -17.21 -4.97
CA ILE A 108 3.20 -16.60 -3.64
C ILE A 108 4.47 -17.11 -2.95
N SER A 109 4.79 -18.39 -3.12
CA SER A 109 5.99 -18.97 -2.53
C SER A 109 7.26 -18.36 -3.11
N GLU A 110 7.33 -18.20 -4.43
CA GLU A 110 8.41 -17.52 -5.13
C GLU A 110 8.52 -16.04 -4.71
N LEU A 111 7.39 -15.32 -4.65
CA LEU A 111 7.38 -13.92 -4.22
C LEU A 111 7.91 -13.75 -2.79
N ARG A 112 7.54 -14.65 -1.86
CA ARG A 112 8.07 -14.66 -0.49
C ARG A 112 9.57 -14.94 -0.47
N GLU A 113 10.05 -15.88 -1.29
CA GLU A 113 11.46 -16.22 -1.39
C GLU A 113 12.31 -15.06 -1.93
N VAL A 114 11.86 -14.44 -3.03
CA VAL A 114 12.59 -13.37 -3.71
C VAL A 114 12.56 -12.05 -2.92
N SER A 115 11.41 -11.71 -2.32
CA SER A 115 11.26 -10.47 -1.55
C SER A 115 11.76 -10.56 -0.11
N GLY A 116 11.79 -11.77 0.46
CA GLY A 116 11.99 -11.98 1.90
C GLY A 116 10.84 -11.46 2.79
N ALA A 117 9.72 -11.03 2.20
CA ALA A 117 8.55 -10.56 2.93
C ALA A 117 7.63 -11.71 3.32
N ASP A 118 6.93 -11.57 4.45
CA ASP A 118 5.76 -12.40 4.76
C ASP A 118 4.56 -11.87 3.99
N ILE A 119 4.12 -12.62 2.96
CA ILE A 119 3.02 -12.22 2.08
C ILE A 119 1.78 -13.04 2.40
N GLN A 120 0.65 -12.41 2.73
CA GLN A 120 -0.60 -13.08 3.12
C GLN A 120 -1.79 -12.59 2.29
N LEU A 121 -2.62 -13.53 1.83
CA LEU A 121 -3.92 -13.22 1.22
C LEU A 121 -5.01 -13.23 2.29
N LEU A 122 -5.62 -12.08 2.54
CA LEU A 122 -6.67 -11.91 3.52
C LEU A 122 -8.04 -12.01 2.85
N LEU A 123 -8.59 -13.23 2.83
CA LEU A 123 -9.90 -13.53 2.24
C LEU A 123 -11.02 -13.22 3.25
N GLY A 124 -11.97 -12.38 2.85
CA GLY A 124 -13.16 -12.08 3.66
C GLY A 124 -12.91 -11.14 4.84
N GLU A 125 -11.79 -10.42 4.87
CA GLU A 125 -11.63 -9.33 5.81
C GLU A 125 -12.60 -8.17 5.51
N PRO A 126 -13.08 -7.47 6.55
CA PRO A 126 -13.86 -6.27 6.34
C PRO A 126 -12.96 -5.22 5.68
N ILE A 127 -13.27 -4.91 4.44
CA ILE A 127 -12.64 -3.81 3.70
C ILE A 127 -13.60 -2.62 3.78
N PRO A 128 -13.12 -1.37 3.85
CA PRO A 128 -14.03 -0.24 3.94
C PRO A 128 -15.01 -0.18 2.76
N ASP A 129 -16.29 0.12 3.03
CA ASP A 129 -17.48 0.07 2.13
C ASP A 129 -17.36 0.75 0.74
N VAL A 130 -16.23 1.40 0.44
CA VAL A 130 -15.92 2.06 -0.84
C VAL A 130 -15.28 1.10 -1.85
N THR A 131 -15.03 -0.15 -1.46
CA THR A 131 -14.48 -1.21 -2.33
C THR A 131 -15.58 -2.08 -2.94
N SER A 132 -15.26 -2.83 -4.00
CA SER A 132 -16.17 -3.85 -4.50
C SER A 132 -16.36 -4.92 -3.42
N GLU A 133 -17.56 -5.52 -3.32
CA GLU A 133 -17.85 -6.64 -2.38
C GLU A 133 -16.89 -7.84 -2.52
N ASN A 134 -16.07 -7.88 -3.58
CA ASN A 134 -15.16 -8.97 -3.89
C ASN A 134 -13.67 -8.56 -3.92
N ASP A 135 -13.33 -7.32 -3.55
CA ASP A 135 -11.92 -6.93 -3.45
C ASP A 135 -11.23 -7.76 -2.35
N VAL A 136 -9.97 -8.12 -2.56
CA VAL A 136 -9.18 -8.92 -1.63
C VAL A 136 -7.96 -8.13 -1.21
N VAL A 137 -7.56 -8.27 0.05
CA VAL A 137 -6.34 -7.62 0.57
C VAL A 137 -5.18 -8.61 0.51
N VAL A 138 -4.05 -8.13 -0.02
CA VAL A 138 -2.73 -8.74 0.15
C VAL A 138 -1.95 -7.90 1.15
N GLN A 139 -1.21 -8.54 2.06
CA GLN A 139 -0.30 -7.85 2.97
C GLN A 139 1.06 -8.52 3.07
#